data_AF-A0A1F8A9B2-F1
#
_entry.id   AF-A0A1F8A9B2-F1
#
_cell.length_a   1.000
_cell.length_b   1.000
_cell.length_c   1.000
_cell.angle_alpha   90.00
_cell.angle_beta   90.00
_cell.angle_gamma   90.00
#
_symmetry.space_group_name_H-M   'P 1'
#
loop_
_entity.id
_entity.type
_entity.pdbx_description
1 polymer ?
#
loop_
_entity_poly.entity_id
_entity_poly.type
_entity_poly.pdbx_seq_one_letter_code
_entity_poly.pdbx_strand_id
1 'polypeptide(L)'
;MVTRGLWNLHVDGMDFPSLTNTANTVVGKWYRWFHPPRGQSSSPDSPTTLKTLNQILSKTDKFKWESVPFPTPLHFQLDYVYTIDEDAGHFTVTQWKTVNQVLHRITRKATLASIRETSHSTVDTLLNDVGGLSKHNDPSLSDIRDKTNVQHLLKSFGIKPSIPTRLNELQFQLFTDFVFTWRFYFDDTSTWEHSSSLFSALAIGILRIAAWDLEVRNMDTEELPITFSSLPRWKAPINEIFWFHKYLIVCCHTDQIGTFVATKAQVFARSTNHKGPVHGIAISIRHVVLFEIFNGNVLYSTPIPLVTNTSALCCSPGFRIMAYIFTSNRWKGVAVNPREYWGVTIPTELFENILATTMPRDLVSMAQASDLVEKWYYSSIPQIHDLKLQSFALSIPCCGKRNTSDATGVYCSVCYAWSHLECTDLSSVPFATDKLKCSDCQESRPCTSLDTGGIHQFYRAKRGRKACNVIHGGKTTNLRLRVSKPSSRRPELWLIRTHGPPPPQSVDYTIFFSETFSGLVYGFDE
;
A
#
# COMPACT_ATOMS: atom_id res chain seq x y z
N MET A 1 -20.27 -17.55 -23.92
CA MET A 1 -19.58 -16.84 -22.80
C MET A 1 -18.59 -15.87 -23.45
N VAL A 2 -18.60 -14.58 -23.09
CA VAL A 2 -17.70 -13.59 -23.73
C VAL A 2 -16.38 -13.60 -22.98
N THR A 3 -15.32 -14.05 -23.63
CA THR A 3 -13.95 -14.02 -23.10
C THR A 3 -13.46 -12.58 -22.96
N ARG A 4 -12.82 -12.27 -21.84
CA ARG A 4 -12.30 -10.95 -21.51
C ARG A 4 -10.78 -10.99 -21.36
N GLY A 5 -10.09 -10.10 -22.04
CA GLY A 5 -8.65 -9.98 -21.96
C GLY A 5 -8.15 -8.55 -22.14
N LEU A 6 -6.92 -8.36 -21.69
CA LEU A 6 -6.17 -7.11 -21.79
C LEU A 6 -4.76 -7.43 -22.30
N TRP A 7 -4.22 -6.54 -23.13
CA TRP A 7 -2.89 -6.64 -23.69
C TRP A 7 -2.00 -5.56 -23.09
N ASN A 8 -0.85 -5.94 -22.56
CA ASN A 8 0.25 -5.08 -22.20
C ASN A 8 1.36 -5.23 -23.26
N LEU A 9 1.98 -4.13 -23.63
CA LEU A 9 3.10 -4.08 -24.56
C LEU A 9 4.21 -3.23 -23.94
N HIS A 10 5.42 -3.79 -23.89
CA HIS A 10 6.64 -3.09 -23.53
C HIS A 10 7.49 -2.94 -24.79
N VAL A 11 7.92 -1.72 -25.07
CA VAL A 11 8.77 -1.39 -26.21
C VAL A 11 9.83 -0.41 -25.73
N ASP A 12 11.09 -0.69 -26.06
CA ASP A 12 12.15 0.30 -26.06
C ASP A 12 11.71 1.51 -26.88
N GLY A 13 11.96 2.72 -26.38
CA GLY A 13 11.53 3.95 -27.03
C GLY A 13 12.24 4.20 -28.37
N MET A 14 11.81 3.48 -29.41
CA MET A 14 11.61 4.06 -30.72
C MET A 14 10.21 4.64 -30.76
N ASP A 15 10.12 5.87 -31.23
CA ASP A 15 8.88 6.60 -31.45
C ASP A 15 7.88 5.74 -32.26
N PHE A 16 6.82 5.27 -31.59
CA PHE A 16 5.50 5.31 -32.23
C PHE A 16 5.23 6.79 -32.53
N PRO A 17 4.74 7.16 -33.72
CA PRO A 17 4.73 8.55 -34.17
C PRO A 17 3.86 9.41 -33.24
N SER A 18 4.50 10.01 -32.24
CA SER A 18 3.97 11.09 -31.43
C SER A 18 4.86 12.30 -31.69
N LEU A 19 4.26 13.37 -32.21
CA LEU A 19 4.95 14.63 -32.45
C LEU A 19 5.45 15.22 -31.12
N THR A 20 6.71 14.98 -30.76
CA THR A 20 7.61 15.94 -30.08
C THR A 20 8.91 15.23 -29.69
N ASN A 21 10.01 15.67 -30.31
CA ASN A 21 11.36 15.12 -30.15
C ASN A 21 12.13 15.87 -29.05
N THR A 22 12.59 15.18 -28.01
CA THR A 22 13.81 15.56 -27.25
C THR A 22 14.45 14.31 -26.64
N ALA A 23 15.73 14.12 -26.93
CA ALA A 23 16.55 13.01 -26.50
C ALA A 23 16.77 13.02 -24.97
N ASN A 24 16.31 11.96 -24.32
CA ASN A 24 16.72 11.53 -22.98
C ASN A 24 16.93 10.01 -23.04
N THR A 25 17.90 9.51 -22.27
CA THR A 25 18.19 8.08 -22.06
C THR A 25 16.89 7.27 -22.04
N VAL A 26 16.73 6.39 -23.03
CA VAL A 26 15.44 5.80 -23.38
C VAL A 26 15.06 4.74 -22.35
N VAL A 27 14.15 5.10 -21.44
CA VAL A 27 13.47 4.15 -20.57
C VAL A 27 12.35 3.49 -21.39
N GLY A 28 12.32 2.16 -21.44
CA GLY A 28 11.25 1.39 -22.07
C GLY A 28 9.86 1.84 -21.61
N LYS A 29 8.91 1.93 -22.54
CA LYS A 29 7.56 2.44 -22.28
C LYS A 29 6.55 1.30 -22.27
N TRP A 30 5.64 1.35 -21.28
CA TRP A 30 4.51 0.43 -21.22
C TRP A 30 3.28 1.02 -21.90
N TYR A 31 2.59 0.16 -22.63
CA TYR A 31 1.31 0.44 -23.27
C TYR A 31 0.32 -0.64 -22.90
N ARG A 32 -0.96 -0.29 -22.87
CA ARG A 32 -2.05 -1.26 -22.73
C ARG A 32 -3.11 -1.07 -23.78
N TRP A 33 -3.79 -2.15 -24.10
CA TRP A 33 -4.93 -2.16 -25.00
C TRP A 33 -5.97 -3.21 -24.60
N PHE A 34 -7.23 -2.88 -24.74
CA PHE A 34 -8.37 -3.77 -24.54
C PHE A 34 -9.57 -3.26 -25.33
N HIS A 35 -10.52 -4.12 -25.68
CA HIS A 35 -11.77 -3.69 -26.34
C HIS A 35 -12.76 -3.16 -25.30
N PRO A 36 -13.05 -1.84 -25.26
CA PRO A 36 -13.99 -1.28 -24.30
C PRO A 36 -15.44 -1.76 -24.56
N PRO A 37 -16.31 -1.77 -23.53
CA PRO A 37 -16.04 -1.45 -22.14
C PRO A 37 -15.62 -2.66 -21.30
N ARG A 38 -15.76 -3.89 -21.81
CA ARG A 38 -15.61 -5.14 -21.05
C ARG A 38 -14.31 -5.90 -21.31
N GLY A 39 -13.40 -5.34 -22.11
CA GLY A 39 -12.16 -5.97 -22.52
C GLY A 39 -12.40 -7.23 -23.34
N GLN A 40 -13.32 -7.22 -24.32
CA GLN A 40 -13.57 -8.44 -25.10
C GLN A 40 -12.27 -8.91 -25.79
N SER A 41 -11.96 -10.19 -25.65
CA SER A 41 -10.76 -10.80 -26.24
C SER A 41 -11.03 -12.25 -26.62
N SER A 42 -10.07 -12.87 -27.28
CA SER A 42 -10.06 -14.30 -27.63
C SER A 42 -9.23 -15.10 -26.63
N SER A 43 -9.52 -16.40 -26.47
CA SER A 43 -8.73 -17.36 -25.66
C SER A 43 -7.33 -17.59 -26.28
N PRO A 44 -6.27 -17.93 -25.51
CA PRO A 44 -4.94 -18.30 -26.06
C PRO A 44 -5.00 -19.42 -27.11
N ASP A 45 -5.97 -20.32 -26.97
CA ASP A 45 -6.24 -21.47 -27.83
C ASP A 45 -7.05 -21.10 -29.09
N SER A 46 -7.37 -19.82 -29.27
CA SER A 46 -8.00 -19.33 -30.50
C SER A 46 -6.95 -18.86 -31.52
N PRO A 47 -7.09 -19.23 -32.81
CA PRO A 47 -6.24 -18.68 -33.88
C PRO A 47 -6.31 -17.15 -33.99
N THR A 48 -7.40 -16.54 -33.52
CA THR A 48 -7.57 -15.08 -33.51
C THR A 48 -6.59 -14.38 -32.57
N THR A 49 -6.17 -15.03 -31.48
CA THR A 49 -5.17 -14.50 -30.54
C THR A 49 -3.79 -14.45 -31.19
N LEU A 50 -3.38 -15.52 -31.89
CA LEU A 50 -2.12 -15.55 -32.64
C LEU A 50 -2.11 -14.51 -33.76
N LYS A 51 -3.23 -14.38 -34.49
CA LYS A 51 -3.39 -13.33 -35.52
C LYS A 51 -3.25 -11.93 -34.93
N THR A 52 -3.84 -11.69 -33.77
CA THR A 52 -3.74 -10.40 -33.05
C THR A 52 -2.30 -10.14 -32.62
N LEU A 53 -1.63 -11.12 -32.02
CA LEU A 53 -0.21 -11.04 -31.64
C LEU A 53 0.68 -10.70 -32.84
N ASN A 54 0.50 -11.38 -33.97
CA ASN A 54 1.24 -11.07 -35.20
C ASN A 54 0.95 -9.67 -35.76
N GLN A 55 -0.30 -9.18 -35.62
CA GLN A 55 -0.65 -7.80 -35.99
C GLN A 55 0.01 -6.75 -35.09
N ILE A 56 0.14 -7.04 -33.80
CA ILE A 56 0.84 -6.18 -32.84
C ILE A 56 2.34 -6.15 -33.15
N LEU A 57 2.96 -7.32 -33.32
CA LEU A 57 4.40 -7.45 -33.63
C LEU A 57 4.78 -6.87 -35.01
N SER A 58 3.82 -6.78 -35.94
CA SER A 58 4.01 -6.10 -37.23
C SER A 58 3.75 -4.58 -37.16
N LYS A 59 3.56 -4.02 -35.96
CA LYS A 59 3.37 -2.59 -35.67
C LYS A 59 2.26 -1.96 -36.51
N THR A 60 1.13 -2.66 -36.64
CA THR A 60 -0.03 -2.12 -37.35
C THR A 60 -0.74 -1.04 -36.50
N ASP A 61 -1.11 0.08 -37.12
CA ASP A 61 -1.80 1.22 -36.47
C ASP A 61 -3.27 0.93 -36.08
N LYS A 62 -3.68 -0.35 -36.05
CA LYS A 62 -5.06 -0.76 -35.76
C LYS A 62 -5.42 -0.66 -34.27
N PHE A 63 -4.42 -0.63 -33.40
CA PHE A 63 -4.61 -0.70 -31.96
C PHE A 63 -4.48 0.69 -31.34
N LYS A 64 -5.53 1.13 -30.66
CA LYS A 64 -5.50 2.37 -29.88
C LYS A 64 -4.84 2.10 -28.51
N TRP A 65 -3.52 2.13 -28.48
CA TRP A 65 -2.74 1.93 -27.28
C TRP A 65 -2.89 3.11 -26.30
N GLU A 66 -3.05 2.80 -25.01
CA GLU A 66 -2.95 3.76 -23.92
C GLU A 66 -1.57 3.63 -23.28
N SER A 67 -0.82 4.72 -23.18
CA SER A 67 0.45 4.73 -22.44
C SER A 67 0.19 4.62 -20.95
N VAL A 68 0.92 3.73 -20.28
CA VAL A 68 0.79 3.46 -18.85
C VAL A 68 2.17 3.38 -18.20
N PRO A 69 2.29 3.70 -16.89
CA PRO A 69 3.58 3.69 -16.21
C PRO A 69 4.14 2.29 -15.94
N PHE A 70 3.28 1.27 -15.92
CA PHE A 70 3.60 -0.14 -15.62
C PHE A 70 2.49 -1.06 -16.17
N PRO A 71 2.75 -2.36 -16.35
CA PRO A 71 1.77 -3.29 -16.89
C PRO A 71 0.55 -3.46 -15.97
N THR A 72 -0.62 -3.64 -16.57
CA THR A 72 -1.86 -3.91 -15.82
C THR A 72 -1.89 -5.41 -15.42
N PRO A 73 -2.08 -5.74 -14.12
CA PRO A 73 -2.07 -7.12 -13.63
C PRO A 73 -3.40 -7.84 -13.96
N LEU A 74 -3.43 -9.15 -13.72
CA LEU A 74 -4.65 -9.94 -13.86
C LEU A 74 -5.69 -9.56 -12.81
N HIS A 75 -6.73 -8.86 -13.27
CA HIS A 75 -7.89 -8.46 -12.47
C HIS A 75 -8.97 -9.56 -12.44
N PHE A 76 -9.81 -9.61 -11.41
CA PHE A 76 -10.90 -10.60 -11.30
C PHE A 76 -11.99 -10.49 -12.39
N GLN A 77 -12.02 -9.37 -13.11
CA GLN A 77 -12.97 -9.13 -14.21
C GLN A 77 -12.45 -9.59 -15.58
N LEU A 78 -11.17 -9.99 -15.64
CA LEU A 78 -10.48 -10.45 -16.84
C LEU A 78 -10.25 -11.96 -16.73
N ASP A 79 -10.38 -12.65 -17.86
CA ASP A 79 -10.03 -14.07 -17.96
C ASP A 79 -8.53 -14.21 -18.25
N TYR A 80 -7.98 -13.31 -19.09
CA TYR A 80 -6.59 -13.33 -19.54
C TYR A 80 -5.93 -11.95 -19.49
N VAL A 81 -4.64 -11.92 -19.17
CA VAL A 81 -3.76 -10.78 -19.45
C VAL A 81 -2.62 -11.28 -20.32
N TYR A 82 -2.45 -10.64 -21.47
CA TYR A 82 -1.39 -10.89 -22.43
C TYR A 82 -0.32 -9.83 -22.26
N THR A 83 0.93 -10.21 -22.06
CA THR A 83 2.04 -9.27 -21.94
C THR A 83 3.08 -9.60 -23.00
N ILE A 84 3.32 -8.65 -23.91
CA ILE A 84 4.38 -8.71 -24.91
C ILE A 84 5.50 -7.82 -24.40
N ASP A 85 6.65 -8.43 -24.10
CA ASP A 85 7.87 -7.72 -23.76
C ASP A 85 8.84 -7.86 -24.93
N GLU A 86 8.89 -6.85 -25.80
CA GLU A 86 9.77 -6.89 -26.98
C GLU A 86 11.23 -6.88 -26.56
N ASP A 87 11.56 -6.13 -25.50
CA ASP A 87 12.93 -5.94 -25.02
C ASP A 87 13.46 -7.23 -24.39
N ALA A 88 12.64 -7.89 -23.56
CA ALA A 88 12.98 -9.20 -23.01
C ALA A 88 12.81 -10.35 -24.02
N GLY A 89 12.21 -10.10 -25.19
CA GLY A 89 11.99 -11.13 -26.21
C GLY A 89 10.95 -12.18 -25.81
N HIS A 90 9.95 -11.82 -25.00
CA HIS A 90 9.03 -12.76 -24.38
C HIS A 90 7.55 -12.39 -24.53
N PHE A 91 6.73 -13.43 -24.65
CA PHE A 91 5.28 -13.33 -24.57
C PHE A 91 4.78 -14.10 -23.36
N THR A 92 3.93 -13.47 -22.56
CA THR A 92 3.41 -14.03 -21.31
C THR A 92 1.89 -13.98 -21.30
N VAL A 93 1.25 -15.07 -20.87
CA VAL A 93 -0.18 -15.16 -20.64
C VAL A 93 -0.43 -15.45 -19.17
N THR A 94 -1.15 -14.56 -18.52
CA THR A 94 -1.56 -14.69 -17.13
C THR A 94 -3.07 -14.92 -17.07
N GLN A 95 -3.51 -15.96 -16.37
CA GLN A 95 -4.93 -16.33 -16.27
C GLN A 95 -5.27 -16.94 -14.91
N TRP A 96 -6.56 -17.00 -14.60
CA TRP A 96 -7.06 -17.73 -13.45
C TRP A 96 -7.27 -19.21 -13.81
N LYS A 97 -6.78 -20.13 -12.98
CA LYS A 97 -6.99 -21.59 -13.11
C LYS A 97 -7.51 -22.15 -11.80
N THR A 98 -8.62 -22.88 -11.88
CA THR A 98 -9.16 -23.59 -10.72
C THR A 98 -8.37 -24.88 -10.51
N VAL A 99 -7.71 -25.01 -9.36
CA VAL A 99 -7.03 -26.24 -8.93
C VAL A 99 -7.62 -26.61 -7.57
N ASN A 100 -8.13 -27.83 -7.41
CA ASN A 100 -8.75 -28.30 -6.16
C ASN A 100 -9.84 -27.35 -5.62
N GLN A 101 -10.70 -26.83 -6.51
CA GLN A 101 -11.75 -25.83 -6.19
C GLN A 101 -11.26 -24.46 -5.72
N VAL A 102 -9.94 -24.23 -5.69
CA VAL A 102 -9.32 -22.93 -5.37
C VAL A 102 -8.86 -22.25 -6.66
N LEU A 103 -9.17 -20.96 -6.80
CA LEU A 103 -8.79 -20.19 -7.99
C LEU A 103 -7.37 -19.65 -7.83
N HIS A 104 -6.43 -20.19 -8.60
CA HIS A 104 -5.03 -19.77 -8.61
C HIS A 104 -4.70 -18.92 -9.82
N ARG A 105 -3.80 -17.97 -9.65
CA ARG A 105 -3.19 -17.27 -10.78
C ARG A 105 -2.10 -18.17 -11.37
N ILE A 106 -2.10 -18.34 -12.68
CA ILE A 106 -1.03 -19.02 -13.40
C ILE A 106 -0.47 -18.10 -14.47
N THR A 107 0.83 -18.24 -14.72
CA THR A 107 1.55 -17.48 -15.73
C THR A 107 2.27 -18.46 -16.65
N ARG A 108 2.04 -18.32 -17.96
CA ARG A 108 2.65 -19.15 -19.00
C ARG A 108 3.44 -18.27 -19.95
N LYS A 109 4.60 -18.73 -20.40
CA LYS A 109 5.57 -17.92 -21.15
C LYS A 109 6.03 -18.65 -22.40
N ALA A 110 6.22 -17.88 -23.47
CA ALA A 110 6.85 -18.29 -24.73
C ALA A 110 7.88 -17.23 -25.16
N THR A 111 8.85 -17.62 -25.97
CA THR A 111 9.78 -16.67 -26.60
C THR A 111 9.15 -16.06 -27.84
N LEU A 112 9.42 -14.78 -28.11
CA LEU A 112 8.89 -14.13 -29.33
C LEU A 112 9.48 -14.75 -30.60
N ALA A 113 10.72 -15.26 -30.52
CA ALA A 113 11.35 -16.00 -31.61
C ALA A 113 10.56 -17.27 -31.98
N SER A 114 10.16 -18.08 -30.98
CA SER A 114 9.41 -19.32 -31.27
C SER A 114 8.08 -19.03 -31.96
N ILE A 115 7.38 -17.97 -31.51
CA ILE A 115 6.11 -17.53 -32.12
C ILE A 115 6.29 -17.11 -33.59
N ARG A 116 7.43 -16.51 -33.95
CA ARG A 116 7.71 -16.07 -35.34
C ARG A 116 8.16 -17.22 -36.25
N GLU A 117 8.87 -18.20 -35.70
CA GLU A 117 9.52 -19.26 -36.47
C GLU A 117 8.60 -20.46 -36.74
N THR A 118 7.54 -20.66 -35.95
CA THR A 118 6.65 -21.83 -36.08
C THR A 118 5.30 -21.51 -36.73
N SER A 119 4.89 -22.35 -37.67
CA SER A 119 3.58 -22.29 -38.34
C SER A 119 2.46 -22.93 -37.49
N HIS A 120 2.38 -22.60 -36.20
CA HIS A 120 1.33 -23.13 -35.33
C HIS A 120 -0.02 -22.44 -35.58
N SER A 121 -1.11 -23.15 -35.29
CA SER A 121 -2.47 -22.62 -35.43
C SER A 121 -2.91 -21.76 -34.22
N THR A 122 -2.30 -21.95 -33.05
CA THR A 122 -2.68 -21.27 -31.79
C THR A 122 -1.46 -20.95 -30.93
N VAL A 123 -1.60 -20.02 -29.98
CA VAL A 123 -0.49 -19.64 -29.09
C VAL A 123 -0.34 -20.63 -27.93
N ASP A 124 -1.45 -21.26 -27.52
CA ASP A 124 -1.50 -22.16 -26.37
C ASP A 124 -0.48 -23.31 -26.44
N THR A 125 -0.23 -23.84 -27.64
CA THR A 125 0.73 -24.94 -27.86
C THR A 125 2.19 -24.54 -27.65
N LEU A 126 2.49 -23.24 -27.64
CA LEU A 126 3.84 -22.69 -27.43
C LEU A 126 4.08 -22.27 -25.98
N LEU A 127 3.01 -22.18 -25.18
CA LEU A 127 3.07 -21.66 -23.83
C LEU A 127 3.57 -22.73 -22.87
N ASN A 128 4.71 -22.47 -22.25
CA ASN A 128 5.21 -23.28 -21.16
C ASN A 128 4.74 -22.69 -19.83
N ASP A 129 4.31 -23.56 -18.90
CA ASP A 129 4.04 -23.14 -17.53
C ASP A 129 5.35 -22.59 -16.94
N VAL A 130 5.33 -21.32 -16.54
CA VAL A 130 6.41 -20.74 -15.75
C VAL A 130 6.22 -21.34 -14.36
N GLY A 131 6.96 -22.42 -14.08
CA GLY A 131 6.93 -23.24 -12.85
C GLY A 131 6.02 -22.72 -11.73
N GLY A 132 4.94 -23.46 -11.47
CA GLY A 132 3.92 -23.13 -10.47
C GLY A 132 4.48 -23.00 -9.05
N LEU A 133 3.94 -22.02 -8.33
CA LEU A 133 4.32 -21.59 -6.99
C LEU A 133 5.82 -21.35 -6.86
N SER A 134 6.25 -20.12 -7.14
CA SER A 134 7.36 -19.58 -6.39
C SER A 134 6.95 -19.66 -4.91
N LYS A 135 7.35 -20.75 -4.24
CA LYS A 135 7.78 -20.67 -2.86
C LYS A 135 8.90 -19.65 -2.94
N HIS A 136 8.54 -18.38 -2.77
CA HIS A 136 9.51 -17.45 -2.24
C HIS A 136 9.91 -18.12 -0.94
N ASN A 137 11.05 -18.81 -0.98
CA ASN A 137 11.72 -19.25 0.21
C ASN A 137 11.85 -17.95 0.99
N ASP A 138 11.10 -17.84 2.09
CA ASP A 138 11.47 -16.89 3.13
C ASP A 138 12.97 -17.04 3.25
N PRO A 139 13.74 -15.97 2.98
CA PRO A 139 15.16 -16.12 2.79
C PRO A 139 15.70 -16.91 3.98
N SER A 140 16.49 -17.95 3.70
CA SER A 140 17.36 -18.57 4.69
C SER A 140 18.30 -17.46 5.16
N LEU A 141 17.81 -16.68 6.12
CA LEU A 141 18.41 -15.48 6.69
C LEU A 141 19.48 -15.87 7.71
N SER A 142 20.17 -16.99 7.43
CA SER A 142 21.10 -17.69 8.30
C SER A 142 22.47 -17.02 8.40
N ASP A 143 22.74 -15.98 7.62
CA ASP A 143 24.06 -15.33 7.60
C ASP A 143 24.05 -13.84 7.96
N ILE A 144 23.39 -13.47 9.07
CA ILE A 144 23.45 -12.10 9.55
C ILE A 144 23.83 -12.07 11.03
N ARG A 145 25.10 -11.78 11.28
CA ARG A 145 25.74 -11.68 12.60
C ARG A 145 25.28 -10.46 13.42
N ASP A 146 24.58 -9.49 12.82
CA ASP A 146 24.33 -8.16 13.43
C ASP A 146 22.83 -7.79 13.62
N LYS A 147 21.95 -8.79 13.74
CA LYS A 147 20.51 -8.54 13.95
C LYS A 147 20.22 -8.03 15.35
N THR A 148 19.58 -6.86 15.42
CA THR A 148 19.13 -6.27 16.68
C THR A 148 17.61 -6.42 16.85
N ASN A 149 17.14 -6.49 18.09
CA ASN A 149 15.70 -6.53 18.39
C ASN A 149 15.02 -5.23 17.92
N VAL A 150 13.88 -5.34 17.24
CA VAL A 150 13.06 -4.19 16.79
C VAL A 150 12.81 -3.21 17.94
N GLN A 151 12.54 -3.69 19.15
CA GLN A 151 12.32 -2.83 20.32
C GLN A 151 13.55 -1.99 20.69
N HIS A 152 14.76 -2.50 20.48
CA HIS A 152 15.98 -1.74 20.72
C HIS A 152 16.12 -0.59 19.71
N LEU A 153 15.85 -0.84 18.44
CA LEU A 153 15.86 0.21 17.41
C LEU A 153 14.73 1.23 17.62
N LEU A 154 13.53 0.79 18.03
CA LEU A 154 12.47 1.72 18.41
C LEU A 154 12.88 2.61 19.59
N LYS A 155 13.53 2.06 20.62
CA LYS A 155 14.09 2.85 21.73
C LYS A 155 15.15 3.83 21.24
N SER A 156 16.04 3.42 20.34
CA SER A 156 17.05 4.30 19.73
C SER A 156 16.42 5.45 18.94
N PHE A 157 15.35 5.17 18.21
CA PHE A 157 14.57 6.18 17.48
C PHE A 157 13.78 7.12 18.42
N GLY A 158 13.84 6.90 19.74
CA GLY A 158 13.05 7.63 20.73
C GLY A 158 11.56 7.27 20.72
N ILE A 159 11.19 6.16 20.08
CA ILE A 159 9.81 5.71 19.96
C ILE A 159 9.49 4.79 21.14
N LYS A 160 8.65 5.30 22.05
CA LYS A 160 8.02 4.50 23.08
C LYS A 160 6.56 4.26 22.68
N PRO A 161 6.20 3.05 22.24
CA PRO A 161 4.82 2.73 21.92
C PRO A 161 3.92 3.05 23.13
N SER A 162 3.01 4.01 22.97
CA SER A 162 1.97 4.42 23.92
C SER A 162 0.60 4.04 23.38
N ILE A 163 -0.42 3.92 24.25
CA ILE A 163 -1.80 3.58 23.85
C ILE A 163 -2.17 4.21 22.49
N PRO A 164 -2.58 3.40 21.49
CA PRO A 164 -2.81 3.89 20.14
C PRO A 164 -3.73 5.12 20.12
N THR A 165 -3.40 6.08 19.28
CA THR A 165 -4.20 7.31 19.12
C THR A 165 -5.43 7.03 18.25
N ARG A 166 -6.35 8.00 18.24
CA ARG A 166 -7.46 8.02 17.27
C ARG A 166 -6.96 7.97 15.82
N LEU A 167 -5.88 8.69 15.54
CA LEU A 167 -5.25 8.70 14.23
C LEU A 167 -4.78 7.30 13.81
N ASN A 168 -4.20 6.52 14.73
CA ASN A 168 -3.69 5.20 14.40
C ASN A 168 -4.80 4.23 13.95
N GLU A 169 -5.99 4.28 14.56
CA GLU A 169 -7.13 3.48 14.11
C GLU A 169 -7.50 3.80 12.65
N LEU A 170 -7.57 5.10 12.30
CA LEU A 170 -7.85 5.53 10.93
C LEU A 170 -6.74 5.14 9.96
N GLN A 171 -5.47 5.29 10.35
CA GLN A 171 -4.33 4.85 9.53
C GLN A 171 -4.39 3.36 9.22
N PHE A 172 -4.75 2.54 10.21
CA PHE A 172 -4.91 1.10 10.04
C PHE A 172 -6.07 0.78 9.11
N GLN A 173 -7.20 1.48 9.23
CA GLN A 173 -8.32 1.35 8.30
C GLN A 173 -7.92 1.73 6.87
N LEU A 174 -7.32 2.92 6.68
CA LEU A 174 -6.87 3.41 5.37
C LEU A 174 -5.85 2.47 4.72
N PHE A 175 -4.92 1.90 5.50
CA PHE A 175 -3.98 0.91 5.00
C PHE A 175 -4.68 -0.34 4.47
N THR A 176 -5.60 -0.90 5.24
CA THR A 176 -6.33 -2.11 4.81
C THR A 176 -7.16 -1.85 3.55
N ASP A 177 -7.79 -0.69 3.47
CA ASP A 177 -8.56 -0.27 2.30
C ASP A 177 -7.66 0.04 1.09
N PHE A 178 -6.46 0.57 1.31
CA PHE A 178 -5.47 0.81 0.26
C PHE A 178 -4.97 -0.48 -0.36
N VAL A 179 -4.58 -1.43 0.49
CA VAL A 179 -4.19 -2.77 0.04
C VAL A 179 -5.36 -3.45 -0.65
N PHE A 180 -6.57 -3.32 -0.14
CA PHE A 180 -7.77 -3.89 -0.78
C PHE A 180 -8.01 -3.31 -2.18
N THR A 181 -8.00 -1.97 -2.33
CA THR A 181 -8.23 -1.28 -3.60
C THR A 181 -7.23 -1.70 -4.65
N TRP A 182 -5.94 -1.69 -4.28
CA TRP A 182 -4.84 -1.98 -5.21
C TRP A 182 -4.36 -3.43 -5.15
N ARG A 183 -5.15 -4.34 -4.57
CA ARG A 183 -4.76 -5.74 -4.27
C ARG A 183 -4.17 -6.49 -5.45
N PHE A 184 -4.66 -6.28 -6.68
CA PHE A 184 -4.13 -6.99 -7.85
C PHE A 184 -2.71 -6.55 -8.22
N TYR A 185 -2.33 -5.32 -7.91
CA TYR A 185 -0.94 -4.85 -8.04
C TYR A 185 -0.06 -5.36 -6.89
N PHE A 186 -0.61 -5.45 -5.68
CA PHE A 186 0.08 -6.09 -4.53
C PHE A 186 0.20 -7.62 -4.66
N ASP A 187 -0.72 -8.26 -5.37
CA ASP A 187 -0.71 -9.69 -5.65
C ASP A 187 0.26 -10.03 -6.80
N ASP A 188 0.74 -9.03 -7.56
CA ASP A 188 1.60 -9.21 -8.73
C ASP A 188 3.09 -9.03 -8.45
N THR A 189 3.64 -10.00 -7.73
CA THR A 189 5.05 -10.01 -7.29
C THR A 189 6.06 -10.01 -8.43
N SER A 190 5.67 -10.49 -9.63
CA SER A 190 6.53 -10.46 -10.83
C SER A 190 6.78 -9.05 -11.37
N THR A 191 5.96 -8.07 -10.99
CA THR A 191 6.06 -6.69 -11.50
C THR A 191 6.88 -5.76 -10.59
N TRP A 192 7.52 -6.32 -9.56
CA TRP A 192 8.22 -5.56 -8.53
C TRP A 192 9.70 -5.34 -8.78
N GLU A 193 10.24 -5.66 -9.97
CA GLU A 193 11.66 -5.49 -10.33
C GLU A 193 12.25 -4.13 -9.93
N HIS A 194 13.57 -4.07 -9.67
CA HIS A 194 14.28 -2.93 -9.04
C HIS A 194 14.01 -1.57 -9.72
N SER A 195 13.75 -1.57 -11.02
CA SER A 195 13.46 -0.38 -11.84
C SER A 195 11.97 -0.08 -12.00
N SER A 196 11.09 -0.81 -11.32
CA SER A 196 9.65 -0.70 -11.50
C SER A 196 9.09 0.55 -10.82
N SER A 197 8.56 1.46 -11.63
CA SER A 197 7.80 2.63 -11.17
C SER A 197 6.60 2.26 -10.29
N LEU A 198 6.05 1.05 -10.46
CA LEU A 198 4.96 0.51 -9.63
C LEU A 198 5.41 0.30 -8.20
N PHE A 199 6.62 -0.24 -7.99
CA PHE A 199 7.15 -0.46 -6.66
C PHE A 199 7.21 0.86 -5.90
N SER A 200 7.82 1.89 -6.50
CA SER A 200 7.95 3.20 -5.88
C SER A 200 6.59 3.84 -5.62
N ALA A 201 5.62 3.69 -6.54
CA ALA A 201 4.25 4.14 -6.34
C ALA A 201 3.58 3.46 -5.14
N LEU A 202 3.59 2.13 -5.06
CA LEU A 202 2.97 1.43 -3.93
C LEU A 202 3.68 1.73 -2.60
N ALA A 203 5.02 1.75 -2.59
CA ALA A 203 5.82 2.05 -1.41
C ALA A 203 5.56 3.47 -0.88
N ILE A 204 5.57 4.49 -1.75
CA ILE A 204 5.28 5.86 -1.31
C ILE A 204 3.84 6.01 -0.84
N GLY A 205 2.87 5.31 -1.47
CA GLY A 205 1.49 5.30 -1.02
C GLY A 205 1.36 4.76 0.41
N ILE A 206 2.02 3.65 0.72
CA ILE A 206 2.06 3.08 2.07
C ILE A 206 2.70 4.05 3.07
N LEU A 207 3.87 4.63 2.72
CA LEU A 207 4.59 5.57 3.58
C LEU A 207 3.75 6.81 3.90
N ARG A 208 3.06 7.38 2.90
CA ARG A 208 2.19 8.55 3.07
C ARG A 208 1.00 8.27 3.98
N ILE A 209 0.37 7.10 3.87
CA ILE A 209 -0.70 6.69 4.81
C ILE A 209 -0.12 6.53 6.22
N ALA A 210 1.04 5.88 6.35
CA ALA A 210 1.70 5.66 7.64
C ALA A 210 2.13 6.98 8.33
N ALA A 211 2.48 8.02 7.56
CA ALA A 211 2.85 9.33 8.08
C ALA A 211 1.69 10.33 8.19
N TRP A 212 0.50 9.93 7.74
CA TRP A 212 -0.66 10.83 7.58
C TRP A 212 -0.32 12.08 6.72
N ASP A 213 0.52 11.87 5.69
CA ASP A 213 0.87 12.84 4.66
C ASP A 213 -0.08 12.66 3.47
N LEU A 214 -1.31 13.11 3.66
CA LEU A 214 -2.40 13.01 2.70
C LEU A 214 -3.37 14.17 2.89
N GLU A 215 -4.23 14.38 1.89
CA GLU A 215 -5.31 15.37 1.95
C GLU A 215 -6.65 14.65 1.93
N VAL A 216 -7.55 15.05 2.83
CA VAL A 216 -8.96 14.64 2.81
C VAL A 216 -9.80 15.74 2.17
N ARG A 217 -10.59 15.40 1.16
CA ARG A 217 -11.50 16.35 0.50
C ARG A 217 -12.90 15.76 0.41
N ASN A 218 -13.93 16.59 0.53
CA ASN A 218 -15.31 16.17 0.27
C ASN A 218 -15.66 16.46 -1.20
N MET A 219 -15.33 15.53 -2.09
CA MET A 219 -15.57 15.66 -3.53
C MET A 219 -16.19 14.38 -4.07
N ASP A 220 -17.40 14.46 -4.63
CA ASP A 220 -18.05 13.34 -5.30
C ASP A 220 -17.51 13.11 -6.73
N THR A 221 -16.62 13.97 -7.26
CA THR A 221 -16.28 14.01 -8.69
C THR A 221 -15.45 12.85 -9.22
N GLU A 222 -14.68 12.18 -8.37
CA GLU A 222 -13.68 11.21 -8.81
C GLU A 222 -14.27 9.88 -9.28
N GLU A 223 -13.67 9.31 -10.34
CA GLU A 223 -14.00 7.96 -10.77
C GLU A 223 -13.31 6.94 -9.86
N LEU A 224 -14.11 6.12 -9.17
CA LEU A 224 -13.62 5.08 -8.27
C LEU A 224 -12.83 4.00 -9.02
N PRO A 225 -11.69 3.52 -8.48
CA PRO A 225 -10.83 2.53 -9.12
C PRO A 225 -11.38 1.09 -9.00
N ILE A 226 -12.62 0.87 -9.47
CA ILE A 226 -13.35 -0.41 -9.33
C ILE A 226 -13.12 -1.32 -10.55
N THR A 227 -12.65 -0.75 -11.66
CA THR A 227 -12.44 -1.47 -12.92
C THR A 227 -10.99 -1.90 -13.08
N PHE A 228 -10.78 -2.95 -13.89
CA PHE A 228 -9.45 -3.42 -14.27
C PHE A 228 -8.57 -2.36 -14.97
N SER A 229 -9.18 -1.29 -15.52
CA SER A 229 -8.48 -0.19 -16.18
C SER A 229 -7.92 0.85 -15.21
N SER A 230 -8.15 0.70 -13.91
CA SER A 230 -7.68 1.66 -12.89
C SER A 230 -6.19 1.49 -12.60
N LEU A 231 -5.48 2.60 -12.38
CA LEU A 231 -4.03 2.63 -12.16
C LEU A 231 -3.68 3.51 -10.96
N PRO A 232 -2.73 3.11 -10.10
CA PRO A 232 -2.17 4.03 -9.11
C PRO A 232 -1.33 5.10 -9.84
N ARG A 233 -1.70 6.38 -9.67
CA ARG A 233 -1.18 7.50 -10.50
C ARG A 233 -0.43 8.59 -9.72
N TRP A 234 -0.29 8.47 -8.41
CA TRP A 234 0.40 9.48 -7.61
C TRP A 234 1.91 9.47 -7.88
N LYS A 235 2.53 10.63 -7.71
CA LYS A 235 3.97 10.81 -7.90
C LYS A 235 4.76 10.01 -6.86
N ALA A 236 5.81 9.35 -7.31
CA ALA A 236 6.74 8.61 -6.46
C ALA A 236 8.17 9.12 -6.62
N PRO A 237 9.02 9.00 -5.59
CA PRO A 237 10.44 9.28 -5.71
C PRO A 237 11.08 8.41 -6.79
N ILE A 238 11.92 9.03 -7.63
CA ILE A 238 12.71 8.34 -8.66
C ILE A 238 13.90 7.62 -8.01
N ASN A 239 14.44 8.19 -6.93
CA ASN A 239 15.62 7.66 -6.26
C ASN A 239 15.24 6.52 -5.30
N GLU A 240 16.07 5.49 -5.25
CA GLU A 240 15.94 4.36 -4.32
C GLU A 240 16.19 4.76 -2.85
N ILE A 241 16.88 5.88 -2.64
CA ILE A 241 17.22 6.41 -1.31
C ILE A 241 16.81 7.87 -1.23
N PHE A 242 16.00 8.20 -0.22
CA PHE A 242 15.50 9.56 -0.02
C PHE A 242 15.14 9.82 1.45
N TRP A 243 15.10 11.09 1.84
CA TRP A 243 14.62 11.49 3.15
C TRP A 243 13.10 11.63 3.16
N PHE A 244 12.45 11.09 4.19
CA PHE A 244 11.01 11.21 4.40
C PHE A 244 10.72 11.37 5.90
N HIS A 245 10.07 12.48 6.28
CA HIS A 245 9.75 12.81 7.68
C HIS A 245 10.92 12.60 8.65
N LYS A 246 12.12 13.11 8.31
CA LYS A 246 13.37 13.01 9.11
C LYS A 246 14.04 11.62 9.13
N TYR A 247 13.46 10.61 8.46
CA TYR A 247 14.04 9.27 8.35
C TYR A 247 14.61 9.01 6.95
N LEU A 248 15.70 8.26 6.88
CA LEU A 248 16.27 7.82 5.61
C LEU A 248 15.49 6.59 5.11
N ILE A 249 14.79 6.74 3.99
CA ILE A 249 14.06 5.65 3.33
C ILE A 249 14.95 4.99 2.31
N VAL A 250 14.96 3.66 2.33
CA VAL A 250 15.70 2.82 1.40
C VAL A 250 14.72 1.84 0.74
N CYS A 251 14.39 2.08 -0.52
CA CYS A 251 13.59 1.20 -1.34
C CYS A 251 14.46 0.04 -1.84
N CYS A 252 14.09 -1.19 -1.48
CA CYS A 252 14.88 -2.37 -1.82
C CYS A 252 14.02 -3.61 -2.06
N HIS A 253 14.61 -4.59 -2.74
CA HIS A 253 13.99 -5.91 -2.88
C HIS A 253 14.15 -6.73 -1.61
N THR A 254 13.21 -7.67 -1.44
CA THR A 254 13.07 -8.47 -0.22
C THR A 254 14.30 -9.33 0.07
N ASP A 255 14.99 -9.80 -0.96
CA ASP A 255 16.19 -10.64 -0.88
C ASP A 255 17.46 -9.85 -0.57
N GLN A 256 17.47 -8.52 -0.79
CA GLN A 256 18.68 -7.69 -0.75
C GLN A 256 18.68 -6.65 0.36
N ILE A 257 17.67 -6.61 1.23
CA ILE A 257 17.51 -5.55 2.24
C ILE A 257 18.80 -5.34 3.06
N GLY A 258 19.39 -6.42 3.59
CA GLY A 258 20.61 -6.34 4.41
C GLY A 258 21.80 -5.76 3.66
N THR A 259 22.09 -6.29 2.46
CA THR A 259 23.20 -5.84 1.62
C THR A 259 23.03 -4.39 1.17
N PHE A 260 21.83 -4.00 0.78
CA PHE A 260 21.53 -2.67 0.27
C PHE A 260 21.68 -1.61 1.38
N VAL A 261 21.19 -1.91 2.59
CA VAL A 261 21.34 -1.03 3.75
C VAL A 261 22.82 -0.93 4.16
N ALA A 262 23.54 -2.05 4.22
CA ALA A 262 24.95 -2.07 4.61
C ALA A 262 25.87 -1.29 3.64
N THR A 263 25.52 -1.25 2.36
CA THR A 263 26.38 -0.66 1.31
C THR A 263 25.89 0.71 0.85
N LYS A 264 24.75 0.77 0.16
CA LYS A 264 24.26 2.01 -0.48
C LYS A 264 23.79 3.05 0.53
N ALA A 265 23.03 2.65 1.55
CA ALA A 265 22.53 3.60 2.55
C ALA A 265 23.68 4.18 3.39
N GLN A 266 24.68 3.36 3.74
CA GLN A 266 25.88 3.82 4.44
C GLN A 266 26.69 4.83 3.62
N VAL A 267 26.91 4.56 2.33
CA VAL A 267 27.62 5.49 1.44
C VAL A 267 26.86 6.81 1.30
N PHE A 268 25.54 6.74 1.15
CA PHE A 268 24.67 7.93 1.08
C PHE A 268 24.69 8.74 2.38
N ALA A 269 24.61 8.09 3.54
CA ALA A 269 24.70 8.77 4.83
C ALA A 269 26.06 9.48 5.01
N ARG A 270 27.16 8.85 4.57
CA ARG A 270 28.50 9.46 4.61
C ARG A 270 28.63 10.66 3.67
N SER A 271 28.06 10.60 2.46
CA SER A 271 28.16 11.70 1.49
C SER A 271 27.38 12.95 1.92
N THR A 272 26.36 12.81 2.76
CA THR A 272 25.55 13.94 3.27
C THR A 272 26.15 14.66 4.48
N ASN A 273 27.34 14.26 4.97
CA ASN A 273 28.03 14.85 6.14
C ASN A 273 27.13 14.98 7.39
N HIS A 274 26.22 14.03 7.60
CA HIS A 274 25.29 14.06 8.72
C HIS A 274 26.03 13.93 10.06
N LYS A 275 25.83 14.90 10.97
CA LYS A 275 26.43 14.91 12.31
C LYS A 275 25.49 14.20 13.31
N GLY A 276 25.54 12.87 13.38
CA GLY A 276 24.75 12.08 14.34
C GLY A 276 24.32 10.71 13.80
N PRO A 277 23.60 9.92 14.61
CA PRO A 277 23.01 8.66 14.15
C PRO A 277 21.97 8.95 13.05
N VAL A 278 22.04 8.19 11.97
CA VAL A 278 21.03 8.22 10.91
C VAL A 278 20.05 7.09 11.16
N HIS A 279 18.81 7.44 11.46
CA HIS A 279 17.70 6.51 11.58
C HIS A 279 17.04 6.32 10.22
N GLY A 280 16.76 5.08 9.85
CA GLY A 280 16.18 4.78 8.56
C GLY A 280 15.27 3.56 8.54
N ILE A 281 14.52 3.48 7.45
CA ILE A 281 13.53 2.45 7.17
C ILE A 281 13.84 1.90 5.78
N ALA A 282 14.21 0.62 5.72
CA ALA A 282 14.31 -0.10 4.48
C ALA A 282 12.99 -0.80 4.19
N ILE A 283 12.44 -0.58 3.00
CA ILE A 283 11.13 -1.06 2.60
C ILE A 283 11.27 -1.93 1.36
N SER A 284 10.78 -3.17 1.46
CA SER A 284 10.26 -3.95 0.35
C SER A 284 8.74 -4.04 0.53
N ILE A 285 7.95 -4.14 -0.54
CA ILE A 285 6.48 -4.23 -0.40
C ILE A 285 6.07 -5.36 0.58
N ARG A 286 6.86 -6.44 0.65
CA ARG A 286 6.65 -7.56 1.59
C ARG A 286 7.10 -7.23 3.01
N HIS A 287 8.20 -6.51 3.18
CA HIS A 287 8.86 -6.38 4.47
C HIS A 287 9.40 -4.98 4.73
N VAL A 288 9.38 -4.58 5.99
CA VAL A 288 10.10 -3.41 6.46
C VAL A 288 11.22 -3.84 7.41
N VAL A 289 12.34 -3.14 7.34
CA VAL A 289 13.47 -3.27 8.26
C VAL A 289 13.81 -1.90 8.80
N LEU A 290 13.95 -1.79 10.12
CA LEU A 290 14.46 -0.59 10.76
C LEU A 290 15.97 -0.67 10.80
N PHE A 291 16.66 0.44 10.56
CA PHE A 291 18.10 0.49 10.68
C PHE A 291 18.61 1.80 11.28
N GLU A 292 19.79 1.72 11.88
CA GLU A 292 20.53 2.85 12.42
C GLU A 292 21.95 2.80 11.89
N ILE A 293 22.46 3.93 11.41
CA ILE A 293 23.84 4.10 10.99
C ILE A 293 24.51 5.07 11.95
N PHE A 294 25.49 4.59 12.71
CA PHE A 294 26.22 5.40 13.67
C PHE A 294 27.72 5.07 13.62
N ASN A 295 28.56 6.09 13.45
CA ASN A 295 30.02 5.98 13.37
C ASN A 295 30.52 4.91 12.37
N GLY A 296 29.80 4.72 11.26
CA GLY A 296 30.16 3.72 10.25
C GLY A 296 29.78 2.27 10.60
N ASN A 297 29.09 2.05 11.72
CA ASN A 297 28.42 0.79 12.02
C ASN A 297 26.95 0.87 11.60
N VAL A 298 26.41 -0.25 11.15
CA VAL A 298 25.01 -0.37 10.71
C VAL A 298 24.33 -1.43 11.56
N LEU A 299 23.33 -1.02 12.33
CA LEU A 299 22.46 -1.91 13.07
C LEU A 299 21.13 -2.00 12.33
N TYR A 300 20.55 -3.18 12.22
CA TYR A 300 19.23 -3.33 11.61
C TYR A 300 18.41 -4.44 12.25
N SER A 301 17.09 -4.32 12.10
CA SER A 301 16.13 -5.25 12.67
C SER A 301 15.99 -6.52 11.84
N THR A 302 15.37 -7.54 12.43
CA THR A 302 14.77 -8.61 11.63
C THR A 302 13.71 -8.03 10.68
N PRO A 303 13.54 -8.59 9.46
CA PRO A 303 12.46 -8.20 8.56
C PRO A 303 11.09 -8.38 9.20
N ILE A 304 10.23 -7.39 9.01
CA ILE A 304 8.90 -7.33 9.60
C ILE A 304 7.88 -7.34 8.45
N PRO A 305 6.90 -8.26 8.42
CA PRO A 305 5.91 -8.31 7.35
C PRO A 305 5.13 -7.00 7.21
N LEU A 306 5.17 -6.41 6.01
CA LEU A 306 4.52 -5.15 5.68
C LEU A 306 3.23 -5.37 4.89
N VAL A 307 3.25 -6.10 3.78
CA VAL A 307 2.04 -6.53 3.09
C VAL A 307 2.00 -8.05 3.12
N THR A 308 0.84 -8.59 3.48
CA THR A 308 0.56 -10.01 3.69
C THR A 308 -0.76 -10.37 3.01
N ASN A 309 -1.04 -11.67 2.86
CA ASN A 309 -2.33 -12.14 2.33
C ASN A 309 -3.55 -11.60 3.12
N THR A 310 -3.36 -11.25 4.40
CA THR A 310 -4.42 -10.72 5.27
C THR A 310 -4.53 -9.20 5.27
N SER A 311 -3.61 -8.49 4.60
CA SER A 311 -3.47 -7.03 4.71
C SER A 311 -4.66 -6.24 4.17
N ALA A 312 -5.50 -6.83 3.31
CA ALA A 312 -6.76 -6.21 2.88
C ALA A 312 -7.87 -6.24 3.96
N LEU A 313 -7.67 -6.95 5.07
CA LEU A 313 -8.65 -7.14 6.15
C LEU A 313 -8.12 -6.77 7.54
N CYS A 314 -6.80 -6.90 7.74
CA CYS A 314 -6.14 -6.66 9.02
C CYS A 314 -4.87 -5.84 8.80
N CYS A 315 -4.57 -4.91 9.70
CA CYS A 315 -3.33 -4.16 9.64
C CYS A 315 -2.12 -5.06 9.96
N SER A 316 -1.09 -4.98 9.12
CA SER A 316 0.12 -5.78 9.25
C SER A 316 1.05 -5.28 10.37
N PRO A 317 1.96 -6.13 10.87
CA PRO A 317 2.95 -5.74 11.88
C PRO A 317 3.85 -4.58 11.43
N GLY A 318 4.35 -4.64 10.19
CA GLY A 318 5.23 -3.62 9.61
C GLY A 318 4.54 -2.27 9.46
N PHE A 319 3.28 -2.25 9.03
CA PHE A 319 2.52 -1.00 8.93
C PHE A 319 2.25 -0.37 10.30
N ARG A 320 1.91 -1.18 11.33
CA ARG A 320 1.72 -0.67 12.70
C ARG A 320 2.97 0.04 13.21
N ILE A 321 4.14 -0.57 13.01
CA ILE A 321 5.41 0.05 13.40
C ILE A 321 5.63 1.35 12.65
N MET A 322 5.45 1.40 11.33
CA MET A 322 5.64 2.63 10.58
C MET A 322 4.69 3.73 11.04
N ALA A 323 3.41 3.41 11.28
CA ALA A 323 2.46 4.36 11.83
C ALA A 323 2.92 4.90 13.20
N TYR A 324 3.43 4.03 14.08
CA TYR A 324 4.00 4.49 15.36
C TYR A 324 5.25 5.34 15.17
N ILE A 325 6.15 4.99 14.23
CA ILE A 325 7.37 5.79 13.99
C ILE A 325 7.00 7.19 13.51
N PHE A 326 6.08 7.32 12.56
CA PHE A 326 5.76 8.61 11.96
C PHE A 326 4.75 9.45 12.74
N THR A 327 3.87 8.83 13.54
CA THR A 327 2.74 9.55 14.17
C THR A 327 2.56 9.27 15.65
N SER A 328 3.38 8.42 16.28
CA SER A 328 3.27 8.25 17.73
C SER A 328 3.65 9.54 18.45
N ASN A 329 2.84 9.88 19.45
CA ASN A 329 3.11 11.01 20.32
C ASN A 329 4.46 10.77 21.02
N ARG A 330 5.50 11.51 20.60
CA ARG A 330 6.77 11.61 21.33
C ARG A 330 6.49 11.91 22.80
N TRP A 331 6.80 10.99 23.72
CA TRP A 331 6.57 11.21 25.16
C TRP A 331 7.80 10.93 26.01
N LYS A 332 8.11 11.95 26.82
CA LYS A 332 9.09 12.04 27.91
C LYS A 332 10.55 11.81 27.51
N GLY A 333 11.28 12.91 27.32
CA GLY A 333 12.75 12.91 27.44
C GLY A 333 13.48 13.77 26.42
N VAL A 334 12.90 14.00 25.25
CA VAL A 334 13.40 15.04 24.34
C VAL A 334 12.72 16.32 24.77
N ALA A 335 13.44 17.16 25.50
CA ALA A 335 13.04 18.54 25.71
C ALA A 335 12.58 19.10 24.35
N VAL A 336 11.42 19.79 24.31
CA VAL A 336 11.11 20.73 23.22
C VAL A 336 12.42 21.38 22.88
N ASN A 337 12.85 21.29 21.62
CA ASN A 337 14.13 21.82 21.20
C ASN A 337 14.28 23.18 21.89
N PRO A 338 15.23 23.40 22.81
CA PRO A 338 15.19 24.57 23.70
C PRO A 338 15.27 25.90 22.94
N ARG A 339 15.43 25.83 21.61
CA ARG A 339 15.42 26.91 20.63
C ARG A 339 14.05 27.20 20.01
N GLU A 340 13.06 26.31 20.13
CA GLU A 340 11.72 26.56 19.60
C GLU A 340 10.94 27.43 20.59
N TYR A 341 10.92 28.73 20.30
CA TYR A 341 10.23 29.74 21.11
C TYR A 341 9.25 30.50 20.21
N TRP A 342 7.95 30.34 20.49
CA TRP A 342 6.88 30.99 19.72
C TRP A 342 6.66 32.45 20.11
N GLY A 343 7.18 32.91 21.26
CA GLY A 343 6.98 34.28 21.75
C GLY A 343 5.55 34.63 22.17
N VAL A 344 4.57 33.80 21.83
CA VAL A 344 3.15 33.96 22.14
C VAL A 344 2.56 32.64 22.62
N THR A 345 1.70 32.71 23.63
CA THR A 345 0.90 31.57 24.08
C THR A 345 -0.40 31.55 23.29
N ILE A 346 -0.57 30.58 22.39
CA ILE A 346 -1.82 30.40 21.64
C ILE A 346 -2.75 29.49 22.47
N PRO A 347 -3.96 29.96 22.84
CA PRO A 347 -4.99 29.12 23.45
C PRO A 347 -5.34 27.92 22.56
N THR A 348 -5.61 26.77 23.18
CA THR A 348 -6.01 25.51 22.51
C THR A 348 -7.10 25.74 21.47
N GLU A 349 -8.11 26.54 21.80
CA GLU A 349 -9.27 26.81 20.97
C GLU A 349 -8.91 27.60 19.71
N LEU A 350 -8.03 28.61 19.85
CA LEU A 350 -7.55 29.38 18.70
C LEU A 350 -6.68 28.51 17.79
N PHE A 351 -5.89 27.61 18.39
CA PHE A 351 -5.07 26.68 17.62
C PHE A 351 -5.92 25.63 16.89
N GLU A 352 -6.95 25.08 17.52
CA GLU A 352 -7.93 24.20 16.87
C GLU A 352 -8.62 24.90 15.69
N ASN A 353 -8.96 26.18 15.84
CA ASN A 353 -9.48 26.99 14.73
C ASN A 353 -8.47 27.18 13.60
N ILE A 354 -7.18 27.41 13.92
CA ILE A 354 -6.11 27.46 12.91
C ILE A 354 -6.01 26.12 12.20
N LEU A 355 -6.02 25.00 12.93
CA LEU A 355 -5.97 23.67 12.35
C LEU A 355 -7.16 23.39 11.44
N ALA A 356 -8.36 23.81 11.84
CA ALA A 356 -9.59 23.59 11.09
C ALA A 356 -9.69 24.44 9.81
N THR A 357 -8.99 25.59 9.77
CA THR A 357 -9.06 26.53 8.64
C THR A 357 -7.89 26.43 7.68
N THR A 358 -6.78 25.83 8.11
CA THR A 358 -5.57 25.70 7.28
C THR A 358 -5.70 24.53 6.30
N MET A 359 -5.18 24.73 5.08
CA MET A 359 -5.19 23.67 4.08
C MET A 359 -4.33 22.47 4.54
N PRO A 360 -4.73 21.22 4.28
CA PRO A 360 -3.99 20.04 4.76
C PRO A 360 -2.49 20.04 4.42
N ARG A 361 -2.12 20.54 3.24
CA ARG A 361 -0.71 20.66 2.80
C ARG A 361 0.09 21.62 3.68
N ASP A 362 -0.50 22.74 4.05
CA ASP A 362 0.15 23.75 4.88
C ASP A 362 0.23 23.24 6.33
N LEU A 363 -0.77 22.50 6.80
CA LEU A 363 -0.74 21.83 8.10
C LEU A 363 0.42 20.86 8.25
N VAL A 364 0.65 20.00 7.25
CA VAL A 364 1.78 19.07 7.26
C VAL A 364 3.10 19.84 7.26
N SER A 365 3.20 20.92 6.47
CA SER A 365 4.40 21.76 6.43
C SER A 365 4.66 22.46 7.77
N MET A 366 3.61 22.98 8.43
CA MET A 366 3.69 23.57 9.76
C MET A 366 4.08 22.53 10.83
N ALA A 367 3.52 21.32 10.76
CA ALA A 367 3.88 20.21 11.63
C ALA A 367 5.36 19.80 11.43
N GLN A 368 5.88 19.84 10.22
CA GLN A 368 7.30 19.56 9.97
C GLN A 368 8.23 20.65 10.49
N ALA A 369 7.77 21.90 10.54
CA ALA A 369 8.55 23.07 10.95
C ALA A 369 8.59 23.30 12.47
N SER A 370 7.63 22.74 13.22
CA SER A 370 7.46 22.97 14.66
C SER A 370 7.18 21.67 15.40
N ASP A 371 7.99 21.32 16.41
CA ASP A 371 7.75 20.13 17.22
C ASP A 371 6.44 20.27 18.03
N LEU A 372 6.08 21.50 18.41
CA LEU A 372 4.79 21.79 19.04
C LEU A 372 3.64 21.51 18.07
N VAL A 373 3.64 22.09 16.87
CA VAL A 373 2.56 21.86 15.89
C VAL A 373 2.48 20.39 15.49
N GLU A 374 3.61 19.69 15.33
CA GLU A 374 3.68 18.25 15.04
C GLU A 374 2.88 17.45 16.08
N LYS A 375 3.12 17.72 17.36
CA LYS A 375 2.43 17.06 18.47
C LYS A 375 0.92 17.27 18.41
N TRP A 376 0.49 18.49 18.15
CA TRP A 376 -0.92 18.82 18.12
C TRP A 376 -1.62 18.20 16.89
N TYR A 377 -0.98 18.31 15.73
CA TYR A 377 -1.44 17.73 14.46
C TYR A 377 -1.74 16.24 14.59
N TYR A 378 -0.82 15.46 15.17
CA TYR A 378 -0.99 14.01 15.35
C TYR A 378 -1.85 13.62 16.55
N SER A 379 -2.10 14.53 17.49
CA SER A 379 -3.02 14.29 18.61
C SER A 379 -4.51 14.48 18.25
N SER A 380 -4.78 15.26 17.20
CA SER A 380 -6.11 15.53 16.66
C SER A 380 -6.42 14.65 15.44
N ILE A 381 -7.68 14.63 14.98
CA ILE A 381 -8.06 14.08 13.66
C ILE A 381 -8.35 15.27 12.72
N PRO A 382 -7.32 16.03 12.28
CA PRO A 382 -7.51 17.41 11.83
C PRO A 382 -8.33 17.54 10.54
N GLN A 383 -8.36 16.51 9.68
CA GLN A 383 -8.86 16.64 8.31
C GLN A 383 -10.32 16.19 8.10
N ILE A 384 -10.99 15.61 9.10
CA ILE A 384 -12.41 15.22 9.01
C ILE A 384 -13.17 15.89 10.15
N HIS A 385 -13.86 16.99 9.83
CA HIS A 385 -14.61 17.79 10.80
C HIS A 385 -15.69 16.93 11.50
N ASP A 386 -15.91 17.18 12.80
CA ASP A 386 -16.89 16.48 13.65
C ASP A 386 -16.77 14.95 13.73
N LEU A 387 -15.66 14.36 13.29
CA LEU A 387 -15.47 12.91 13.35
C LEU A 387 -14.97 12.50 14.74
N LYS A 388 -15.73 11.64 15.42
CA LYS A 388 -15.31 10.99 16.68
C LYS A 388 -15.35 9.47 16.52
N LEU A 389 -14.21 8.81 16.73
CA LEU A 389 -14.12 7.35 16.69
C LEU A 389 -14.78 6.72 17.92
N GLN A 390 -15.61 5.70 17.72
CA GLN A 390 -16.22 4.92 18.80
C GLN A 390 -15.48 3.60 19.07
N SER A 391 -14.95 2.98 18.02
CA SER A 391 -14.30 1.66 18.08
C SER A 391 -12.83 1.75 17.68
N PHE A 392 -12.00 0.98 18.38
CA PHE A 392 -10.56 0.85 18.18
C PHE A 392 -10.17 -0.59 17.84
N ALA A 393 -11.04 -1.32 17.14
CA ALA A 393 -10.88 -2.76 16.92
C ALA A 393 -9.64 -3.13 16.08
N LEU A 394 -9.11 -2.22 15.26
CA LEU A 394 -7.87 -2.46 14.51
C LEU A 394 -6.63 -2.21 15.37
N SER A 395 -6.62 -1.12 16.15
CA SER A 395 -5.48 -0.71 16.96
C SER A 395 -5.40 -1.44 18.30
N ILE A 396 -6.55 -1.70 18.92
CA ILE A 396 -6.75 -2.35 20.23
C ILE A 396 -7.68 -3.57 20.06
N PRO A 397 -7.17 -4.69 19.49
CA PRO A 397 -8.01 -5.84 19.15
C PRO A 397 -8.62 -6.58 20.34
N CYS A 398 -8.09 -6.41 21.56
CA CYS A 398 -8.58 -7.15 22.73
C CYS A 398 -10.03 -6.81 23.11
N CYS A 399 -10.43 -5.55 23.02
CA CYS A 399 -11.80 -5.13 23.33
C CYS A 399 -12.31 -3.95 22.50
N GLY A 400 -11.48 -3.37 21.62
CA GLY A 400 -11.85 -2.24 20.76
C GLY A 400 -12.14 -0.93 21.50
N LYS A 401 -11.79 -0.83 22.78
CA LYS A 401 -11.99 0.39 23.59
C LYS A 401 -10.65 1.07 23.84
N ARG A 402 -10.64 2.39 23.97
CA ARG A 402 -9.44 3.19 24.30
C ARG A 402 -9.62 3.87 25.66
N ASN A 403 -9.85 3.09 26.72
CA ASN A 403 -10.19 3.62 28.05
C ASN A 403 -9.28 4.79 28.49
N THR A 404 -9.84 5.70 29.30
CA THR A 404 -9.24 6.96 29.81
C THR A 404 -7.82 6.82 30.37
N SER A 405 -7.12 7.95 30.44
CA SER A 405 -5.67 8.21 30.47
C SER A 405 -4.70 7.31 31.28
N ASP A 406 -5.16 6.36 32.10
CA ASP A 406 -4.32 5.57 33.01
C ASP A 406 -4.30 4.07 32.70
N ALA A 407 -4.90 3.64 31.57
CA ALA A 407 -4.92 2.24 31.19
C ALA A 407 -3.50 1.69 30.91
N THR A 408 -3.05 0.76 31.74
CA THR A 408 -1.82 0.01 31.50
C THR A 408 -2.05 -1.03 30.39
N GLY A 409 -1.09 -1.13 29.48
CA GLY A 409 -1.18 -2.07 28.38
C GLY A 409 0.17 -2.41 27.79
N VAL A 410 0.13 -3.42 26.93
CA VAL A 410 1.29 -4.15 26.45
C VAL A 410 1.17 -4.35 24.95
N TYR A 411 2.32 -4.36 24.26
CA TYR A 411 2.38 -4.66 22.84
C TYR A 411 2.73 -6.12 22.62
N CYS A 412 2.10 -6.72 21.61
CA CYS A 412 2.59 -7.99 21.10
C CYS A 412 3.95 -7.81 20.41
N SER A 413 4.93 -8.62 20.79
CA SER A 413 6.28 -8.66 20.19
C SER A 413 6.31 -9.13 18.73
N VAL A 414 5.21 -9.69 18.22
CA VAL A 414 5.10 -10.23 16.85
C VAL A 414 4.30 -9.29 15.95
N CYS A 415 3.06 -8.96 16.35
CA CYS A 415 2.17 -8.14 15.52
C CYS A 415 2.13 -6.67 15.91
N TYR A 416 2.76 -6.27 17.03
CA TYR A 416 2.78 -4.88 17.52
C TYR A 416 1.39 -4.26 17.72
N ALA A 417 0.35 -5.09 17.84
CA ALA A 417 -0.95 -4.66 18.33
C ALA A 417 -0.86 -4.37 19.84
N TRP A 418 -1.59 -3.37 20.29
CA TRP A 418 -1.68 -3.00 21.70
C TRP A 418 -2.88 -3.68 22.35
N SER A 419 -2.71 -4.17 23.57
CA SER A 419 -3.78 -4.73 24.37
C SER A 419 -3.75 -4.17 25.78
N HIS A 420 -4.93 -3.95 26.37
CA HIS A 420 -5.05 -3.72 27.80
C HIS A 420 -4.49 -4.91 28.58
N LEU A 421 -3.78 -4.65 29.66
CA LEU A 421 -3.26 -5.70 30.53
C LEU A 421 -4.40 -6.53 31.14
N GLU A 422 -5.50 -5.88 31.52
CA GLU A 422 -6.71 -6.53 32.08
C GLU A 422 -7.42 -7.44 31.07
N CYS A 423 -7.31 -7.16 29.77
CA CYS A 423 -7.88 -7.99 28.72
C CYS A 423 -6.95 -9.16 28.33
N THR A 424 -5.81 -9.28 28.98
CA THR A 424 -4.89 -10.41 28.80
C THR A 424 -4.92 -11.27 30.06
N ASP A 425 -4.77 -12.58 29.92
CA ASP A 425 -4.71 -13.55 31.04
C ASP A 425 -3.41 -13.40 31.89
N LEU A 426 -2.81 -12.22 31.91
CA LEU A 426 -1.46 -11.92 32.40
C LEU A 426 -1.46 -11.00 33.62
N SER A 427 -2.62 -10.78 34.23
CA SER A 427 -2.77 -9.98 35.46
C SER A 427 -1.90 -10.46 36.64
N SER A 428 -1.23 -11.62 36.52
CA SER A 428 -0.37 -12.24 37.52
C SER A 428 1.10 -12.48 37.12
N VAL A 429 1.56 -12.08 35.92
CA VAL A 429 2.93 -12.37 35.45
C VAL A 429 3.87 -11.15 35.61
N PRO A 430 5.07 -11.28 36.22
CA PRO A 430 6.00 -10.16 36.38
C PRO A 430 6.44 -9.56 35.03
N PHE A 431 6.53 -8.23 34.99
CA PHE A 431 6.89 -7.34 33.86
C PHE A 431 8.30 -7.53 33.24
N ALA A 432 8.94 -8.68 33.43
CA ALA A 432 10.35 -8.88 33.06
C ALA A 432 10.57 -9.50 31.67
N THR A 433 9.52 -9.84 30.92
CA THR A 433 9.67 -10.46 29.59
C THR A 433 9.18 -9.55 28.48
N ASP A 434 10.13 -8.91 27.78
CA ASP A 434 10.00 -8.12 26.54
C ASP A 434 9.33 -8.88 25.35
N LYS A 435 8.81 -10.09 25.58
CA LYS A 435 8.41 -11.07 24.56
C LYS A 435 6.95 -11.48 24.68
N LEU A 436 6.04 -10.54 24.97
CA LEU A 436 4.64 -10.90 25.03
C LEU A 436 4.07 -11.25 23.65
N LYS A 437 3.34 -12.36 23.53
CA LYS A 437 2.59 -12.72 22.32
C LYS A 437 1.10 -12.65 22.61
N CYS A 438 0.32 -11.97 21.76
CA CYS A 438 -1.15 -11.98 21.88
C CYS A 438 -1.72 -13.34 21.47
N SER A 439 -2.95 -13.64 21.88
CA SER A 439 -3.67 -14.88 21.56
C SER A 439 -3.66 -15.19 20.06
N ASP A 440 -3.98 -14.20 19.21
CA ASP A 440 -3.97 -14.35 17.75
C ASP A 440 -2.60 -14.79 17.20
N CYS A 441 -1.49 -14.33 17.80
CA CYS A 441 -0.14 -14.72 17.41
C CYS A 441 0.34 -16.01 18.08
N GLN A 442 -0.27 -16.43 19.18
CA GLN A 442 0.00 -17.71 19.84
C GLN A 442 -0.65 -18.87 19.07
N GLU A 443 -1.84 -18.67 18.52
CA GLU A 443 -2.55 -19.62 17.63
C GLU A 443 -1.91 -19.79 16.24
N SER A 444 -0.70 -19.26 16.04
CA SER A 444 0.09 -19.39 14.81
C SER A 444 -0.67 -19.09 13.51
N ARG A 445 -1.65 -18.17 13.53
CA ARG A 445 -2.23 -17.62 12.29
C ARG A 445 -1.12 -16.84 11.57
N PRO A 446 -0.56 -17.36 10.47
CA PRO A 446 0.65 -16.79 9.91
C PRO A 446 0.28 -15.49 9.19
N CYS A 447 0.45 -14.36 9.88
CA CYS A 447 0.40 -13.02 9.30
C CYS A 447 1.77 -12.64 8.70
N THR A 448 2.41 -13.57 7.99
CA THR A 448 3.80 -13.39 7.54
C THR A 448 3.99 -13.60 6.04
N SER A 449 3.19 -14.44 5.38
CA SER A 449 3.38 -14.68 3.94
C SER A 449 2.56 -13.73 3.07
N LEU A 450 3.15 -13.39 1.93
CA LEU A 450 2.49 -12.79 0.79
C LEU A 450 2.74 -13.68 -0.43
N ASP A 451 1.72 -14.43 -0.80
CA ASP A 451 1.72 -15.31 -1.95
C ASP A 451 1.11 -14.57 -3.15
N THR A 452 1.56 -14.89 -4.36
CA THR A 452 0.99 -14.32 -5.58
C THR A 452 -0.51 -14.62 -5.67
N GLY A 453 -1.35 -13.59 -5.67
CA GLY A 453 -2.83 -13.74 -5.65
C GLY A 453 -3.43 -14.03 -4.28
N GLY A 454 -2.61 -14.11 -3.23
CA GLY A 454 -3.03 -14.51 -1.89
C GLY A 454 -3.95 -13.51 -1.20
N ILE A 455 -3.79 -12.20 -1.47
CA ILE A 455 -4.65 -11.15 -0.88
C ILE A 455 -6.07 -11.30 -1.41
N HIS A 456 -6.24 -11.39 -2.73
CA HIS A 456 -7.56 -11.56 -3.32
C HIS A 456 -8.24 -12.86 -2.89
N GLN A 457 -7.49 -13.97 -2.82
CA GLN A 457 -8.00 -15.26 -2.37
C GLN A 457 -8.50 -15.21 -0.92
N PHE A 458 -7.68 -14.67 -0.01
CA PHE A 458 -8.04 -14.57 1.40
C PHE A 458 -9.28 -13.69 1.61
N TYR A 459 -9.35 -12.56 0.90
CA TYR A 459 -10.53 -11.71 0.89
C TYR A 459 -11.78 -12.46 0.42
N ARG A 460 -11.69 -13.20 -0.70
CA ARG A 460 -12.82 -13.94 -1.27
C ARG A 460 -13.35 -15.02 -0.33
N ALA A 461 -12.47 -15.64 0.47
CA ALA A 461 -12.84 -16.65 1.45
C ALA A 461 -13.59 -16.07 2.65
N LYS A 462 -13.21 -14.89 3.15
CA LYS A 462 -13.82 -14.27 4.34
C LYS A 462 -15.04 -13.39 4.05
N ARG A 463 -15.12 -12.78 2.86
CA ARG A 463 -16.23 -11.92 2.40
C ARG A 463 -16.74 -10.87 3.41
N GLY A 464 -15.86 -10.27 4.19
CA GLY A 464 -16.25 -9.22 5.14
C GLY A 464 -15.11 -8.25 5.39
N ARG A 465 -15.35 -6.96 5.14
CA ARG A 465 -14.44 -5.88 5.54
C ARG A 465 -14.95 -5.26 6.83
N LYS A 466 -14.04 -4.99 7.76
CA LYS A 466 -14.37 -4.23 8.96
C LYS A 466 -14.60 -2.76 8.55
N ALA A 467 -15.62 -2.17 9.15
CA ALA A 467 -15.86 -0.73 9.08
C ALA A 467 -15.52 -0.12 10.44
N CYS A 468 -15.16 1.16 10.44
CA CYS A 468 -14.89 1.87 11.67
C CYS A 468 -16.16 2.57 12.15
N ASN A 469 -16.64 2.24 13.34
CA ASN A 469 -17.80 2.91 13.94
C ASN A 469 -17.40 4.31 14.40
N VAL A 470 -18.13 5.32 13.94
CA VAL A 470 -17.84 6.73 14.17
C VAL A 470 -19.10 7.51 14.54
N ILE A 471 -18.92 8.66 15.18
CA ILE A 471 -19.91 9.72 15.28
C ILE A 471 -19.50 10.81 14.31
N HIS A 472 -20.42 11.22 13.44
CA HIS A 472 -20.22 12.34 12.53
C HIS A 472 -21.47 13.23 12.58
N GLY A 473 -21.29 14.53 12.81
CA GLY A 473 -22.42 15.46 12.98
C GLY A 473 -23.40 15.07 14.09
N GLY A 474 -22.91 14.40 15.14
CA GLY A 474 -23.73 13.93 16.27
C GLY A 474 -24.48 12.60 16.04
N LYS A 475 -24.42 12.00 14.85
CA LYS A 475 -25.04 10.69 14.56
C LYS A 475 -24.00 9.58 14.54
N THR A 476 -24.35 8.41 15.08
CA THR A 476 -23.55 7.19 14.95
C THR A 476 -23.70 6.63 13.53
N THR A 477 -22.58 6.39 12.86
CA THR A 477 -22.52 5.85 11.50
C THR A 477 -21.23 5.02 11.33
N ASN A 478 -21.07 4.39 10.17
CA ASN A 478 -19.90 3.59 9.84
C ASN A 478 -19.08 4.27 8.76
N LEU A 479 -17.81 4.49 9.06
CA LEU A 479 -16.83 4.91 8.08
C LEU A 479 -16.38 3.71 7.25
N ARG A 480 -16.69 3.73 5.95
CA ARG A 480 -16.42 2.60 5.05
C ARG A 480 -15.92 3.05 3.69
N LEU A 481 -14.91 2.35 3.17
CA LEU A 481 -14.46 2.53 1.79
C LEU A 481 -15.56 2.13 0.81
N ARG A 482 -15.89 3.04 -0.10
CA ARG A 482 -16.82 2.83 -1.20
C ARG A 482 -16.23 1.92 -2.27
N VAL A 483 -17.03 0.94 -2.68
CA VAL A 483 -16.70 -0.03 -3.74
C VAL A 483 -17.68 0.05 -4.92
N SER A 484 -18.54 1.05 -4.90
CA SER A 484 -19.54 1.35 -5.93
C SER A 484 -19.72 2.84 -6.04
N LYS A 485 -20.08 3.32 -7.25
CA LYS A 485 -20.43 4.72 -7.47
C LYS A 485 -21.61 5.11 -6.56
N PRO A 486 -21.66 6.35 -6.07
CA PRO A 486 -22.80 6.82 -5.29
C PRO A 486 -24.10 6.76 -6.09
N SER A 487 -25.22 6.61 -5.39
CA SER A 487 -26.54 6.48 -6.02
C SER A 487 -26.90 7.67 -6.94
N SER A 488 -26.44 8.88 -6.60
CA SER A 488 -26.54 10.09 -7.43
C SER A 488 -25.91 9.93 -8.81
N ARG A 489 -24.88 9.07 -8.93
CA ARG A 489 -24.10 8.80 -10.15
C ARG A 489 -24.40 7.44 -10.78
N ARG A 490 -25.52 6.83 -10.39
CA ARG A 490 -25.97 5.53 -10.91
C ARG A 490 -27.32 5.69 -11.60
N PRO A 491 -27.38 6.23 -12.84
CA PRO A 491 -28.63 6.43 -13.57
C PRO A 491 -29.47 5.15 -13.69
N GLU A 492 -28.83 3.98 -13.65
CA GLU A 492 -29.52 2.69 -13.68
C GLU A 492 -30.42 2.46 -12.45
N LEU A 493 -30.09 3.05 -11.31
CA LEU A 493 -30.95 3.00 -10.11
C LEU A 493 -32.18 3.88 -10.26
N TRP A 494 -32.14 4.89 -11.15
CA TRP A 494 -33.25 5.82 -11.37
C TRP A 494 -34.36 5.18 -12.22
N LEU A 495 -34.03 4.11 -12.94
CA LEU A 495 -34.98 3.30 -13.71
C LEU A 495 -35.77 2.31 -12.83
N ILE A 496 -35.29 2.02 -11.61
CA ILE A 496 -35.97 1.18 -10.61
C ILE A 496 -36.84 2.09 -9.72
N ARG A 497 -37.76 2.81 -10.35
CA ARG A 497 -38.48 3.95 -9.74
C ARG A 497 -39.70 3.58 -8.89
N THR A 498 -39.86 2.33 -8.47
CA THR A 498 -41.02 1.88 -7.67
C THR A 498 -40.85 2.01 -6.16
N HIS A 499 -39.67 2.34 -5.62
CA HIS A 499 -39.49 2.50 -4.17
C HIS A 499 -38.64 3.72 -3.80
N GLY A 500 -39.34 4.81 -3.44
CA GLY A 500 -38.83 5.89 -2.59
C GLY A 500 -37.82 6.85 -3.22
N PRO A 501 -37.64 8.04 -2.62
CA PRO A 501 -36.55 8.94 -2.98
C PRO A 501 -35.20 8.23 -2.75
N PRO A 502 -34.18 8.49 -3.59
CA PRO A 502 -32.84 7.96 -3.34
C PRO A 502 -32.41 8.37 -1.92
N PRO A 503 -31.77 7.46 -1.16
CA PRO A 503 -31.34 7.76 0.20
C PRO A 503 -30.45 9.01 0.23
N PRO A 504 -30.45 9.77 1.34
CA PRO A 504 -29.75 11.04 1.47
C PRO A 504 -28.28 10.93 1.05
N GLN A 505 -27.76 12.04 0.50
CA GLN A 505 -26.36 12.20 0.14
C GLN A 505 -25.52 11.96 1.40
N SER A 506 -24.86 10.80 1.47
CA SER A 506 -23.85 10.55 2.49
C SER A 506 -22.79 11.65 2.40
N VAL A 507 -22.29 12.10 3.54
CA VAL A 507 -21.10 12.96 3.53
C VAL A 507 -19.94 12.08 3.09
N ASP A 508 -19.41 12.40 1.93
CA ASP A 508 -18.36 11.62 1.31
C ASP A 508 -17.05 12.33 1.45
N TYR A 509 -15.97 11.56 1.53
CA TYR A 509 -14.66 12.14 1.38
C TYR A 509 -13.73 11.22 0.63
N THR A 510 -12.74 11.85 0.01
CA THR A 510 -11.76 11.25 -0.88
C THR A 510 -10.38 11.62 -0.36
N ILE A 511 -9.44 10.67 -0.50
CA ILE A 511 -8.06 10.86 -0.07
C ILE A 511 -7.21 11.17 -1.29
N PHE A 512 -6.41 12.22 -1.20
CA PHE A 512 -5.47 12.63 -2.23
C PHE A 512 -4.03 12.61 -1.71
N PHE A 513 -3.12 12.21 -2.58
CA PHE A 513 -1.68 12.35 -2.42
C PHE A 513 -1.21 13.50 -3.29
N SER A 514 -0.99 14.67 -2.69
CA SER A 514 -0.58 15.89 -3.40
C SER A 514 -1.48 16.16 -4.61
N GLU A 515 -2.77 16.37 -4.34
CA GLU A 515 -3.84 16.59 -5.34
C GLU A 515 -4.13 15.41 -6.28
N THR A 516 -3.38 14.31 -6.20
CA THR A 516 -3.66 13.11 -7.00
C THR A 516 -4.51 12.14 -6.21
N PHE A 517 -5.64 11.74 -6.76
CA PHE A 517 -6.57 10.83 -6.08
C PHE A 517 -5.88 9.49 -5.77
N SER A 518 -5.90 9.09 -4.50
CA SER A 518 -5.24 7.86 -4.01
C SER A 518 -6.02 6.58 -4.35
N GLY A 519 -7.25 6.71 -4.86
CA GLY A 519 -8.17 5.59 -5.04
C GLY A 519 -9.06 5.31 -3.82
N LEU A 520 -8.86 6.00 -2.70
CA LEU A 520 -9.61 5.79 -1.46
C LEU A 520 -10.74 6.81 -1.31
N VAL A 521 -11.98 6.33 -1.29
CA VAL A 521 -13.19 7.13 -1.08
C VAL A 521 -14.03 6.50 -0.01
N TYR A 522 -14.52 7.32 0.91
CA TYR A 522 -15.32 6.92 2.04
C TYR A 522 -16.69 7.57 1.97
N GLY A 523 -17.67 6.84 2.48
CA GLY A 523 -18.99 7.38 2.79
C GLY A 523 -19.42 6.92 4.18
N PHE A 524 -20.35 7.66 4.76
CA PHE A 524 -21.06 7.29 5.97
C PHE A 524 -22.37 6.59 5.59
N ASP A 525 -22.49 5.30 5.91
CA ASP A 525 -23.76 4.58 5.72
C ASP A 525 -24.75 5.08 6.80
N GLU A 526 -25.88 5.69 6.41
CA GLU A 526 -26.98 6.09 7.31
C GLU A 526 -27.92 4.92 7.63
#